data_AF-A0A653D849-F1
#
_entry.id   AF-A0A653D849-F1
#
_cell.length_a   1.000
_cell.length_b   1.000
_cell.length_c   1.000
_cell.angle_alpha   90.00
_cell.angle_beta   90.00
_cell.angle_gamma   90.00
#
_symmetry.space_group_name_H-M   'P 1'
#
loop_
_entity.id
_entity.type
_entity.pdbx_description
1 polymer ?
#
loop_
_entity_poly.entity_id
_entity_poly.type
_entity_poly.pdbx_seq_one_letter_code
_entity_poly.pdbx_strand_id
1 'polypeptide(L)'
;MVSVNSRIGKKKKVSKKLKISWRKHVNINDVEEFLEDKRFEERLGPSLSTISDDKLFKVDIVPSTELLSAKERQKLKANKPLKCFSALQPHTQVPDPIAKRNRVRTKEERKNQLVKLKEIHNRENGIIKRKYIEANANRQLNENRKNMNQPKRGDFSFDLWEDDCKQFAIEKDEWARTDTKKHNLRGVGIPVKKRIASISEKKSPLPAIESPHPGMSYNPSLKDHQNLLQIVAEKELEWIKTDNHLTRCTKGMFSKVSSDKKDKDWIIEMSEGLPSTAGTNVSENEASDDEYTTVNPPVENKKKSLKQKRNQKEQKQLEKQRRALKLEKKKITDIHRLKAISEELLKIENKQKLLREKRKKKEELKKKETKILGPVKYEDPDLEFHMAKEISGNLRNLKTQGNLLIDRFKSLQKRNVLAPSKKHLPKKAKVKKFTKPGHKDEDWKNTVAGSFK
;
A
#
# COMPACT_ATOMS: atom_id res chain seq x y z
N MET A 1 -48.09 -40.57 44.86
CA MET A 1 -48.60 -41.96 44.89
C MET A 1 -50.01 -41.96 44.31
N VAL A 2 -50.13 -42.19 43.00
CA VAL A 2 -51.41 -42.56 42.39
C VAL A 2 -51.37 -44.07 42.26
N SER A 3 -52.12 -44.76 43.11
CA SER A 3 -52.27 -46.22 43.03
C SER A 3 -53.08 -46.54 41.78
N VAL A 4 -52.39 -46.90 40.70
CA VAL A 4 -53.03 -47.46 39.51
C VAL A 4 -53.42 -48.89 39.85
N ASN A 5 -54.68 -49.09 40.25
CA ASN A 5 -55.28 -50.41 40.38
C ASN A 5 -55.30 -51.08 39.00
N SER A 6 -54.23 -51.81 38.67
CA SER A 6 -54.22 -52.71 37.52
C SER A 6 -55.11 -53.90 37.85
N ARG A 7 -56.36 -53.88 37.35
CA ARG A 7 -57.19 -55.08 37.36
C ARG A 7 -56.47 -56.14 36.51
N ILE A 8 -55.87 -57.14 37.15
CA ILE A 8 -55.31 -58.31 36.45
C ILE A 8 -56.47 -59.04 35.76
N GLY A 9 -56.70 -58.71 34.49
CA GLY A 9 -57.61 -59.44 33.63
C GLY A 9 -57.11 -60.86 33.41
N LYS A 10 -58.02 -61.85 33.41
CA LYS A 10 -57.69 -63.25 33.12
C LYS A 10 -56.95 -63.36 31.78
N LYS A 11 -55.72 -63.91 31.81
CA LYS A 11 -54.89 -64.11 30.61
C LYS A 11 -55.59 -65.10 29.67
N LYS A 12 -56.08 -64.62 28.52
CA LYS A 12 -56.64 -65.47 27.47
C LYS A 12 -55.51 -66.29 26.84
N LYS A 13 -55.67 -67.62 26.76
CA LYS A 13 -54.71 -68.52 26.08
C LYS A 13 -54.91 -68.37 24.56
N VAL A 14 -54.08 -67.54 23.92
CA VAL A 14 -54.12 -67.31 22.47
C VAL A 14 -52.85 -67.90 21.84
N SER A 15 -52.97 -68.53 20.66
CA SER A 15 -51.85 -69.13 19.92
C SER A 15 -50.80 -68.08 19.54
N LYS A 16 -49.55 -68.29 19.97
CA LYS A 16 -48.41 -67.38 19.72
C LYS A 16 -47.55 -67.80 18.51
N LYS A 17 -48.11 -68.51 17.53
CA LYS A 17 -47.33 -68.95 16.35
C LYS A 17 -46.94 -67.80 15.40
N LEU A 18 -47.77 -66.76 15.31
CA LEU A 18 -47.57 -65.63 14.39
C LEU A 18 -47.12 -64.37 15.15
N LYS A 19 -46.23 -63.58 14.55
CA LYS A 19 -45.72 -62.29 15.11
C LYS A 19 -46.83 -61.30 15.47
N ILE A 20 -47.93 -61.32 14.72
CA ILE A 20 -49.11 -60.47 14.97
C ILE A 20 -49.78 -60.83 16.30
N SER A 21 -49.84 -62.11 16.64
CA SER A 21 -50.42 -62.58 17.91
C SER A 21 -49.56 -62.18 19.11
N TRP A 22 -48.23 -62.25 18.96
CA TRP A 22 -47.30 -61.71 19.96
C TRP A 22 -47.52 -60.22 20.23
N ARG A 23 -47.67 -59.41 19.17
CA ARG A 23 -47.90 -57.96 19.31
C ARG A 23 -49.21 -57.59 19.99
N LYS A 24 -50.28 -58.37 19.77
CA LYS A 24 -51.64 -58.05 20.27
C LYS A 24 -51.96 -58.60 21.65
N HIS A 25 -51.31 -59.70 22.05
CA HIS A 25 -51.72 -60.47 23.24
C HIS A 25 -50.63 -60.58 24.31
N VAL A 26 -49.47 -59.96 24.12
CA VAL A 26 -48.46 -59.80 25.17
C VAL A 26 -48.57 -58.39 25.70
N ASN A 27 -48.88 -58.26 26.99
CA ASN A 27 -48.87 -56.97 27.68
C ASN A 27 -47.42 -56.59 27.99
N ILE A 28 -46.96 -55.49 27.39
CA ILE A 28 -45.61 -54.92 27.58
C ILE A 28 -45.73 -53.53 28.22
N ASN A 29 -46.94 -53.11 28.64
CA ASN A 29 -47.20 -51.75 29.13
C ASN A 29 -46.29 -51.36 30.31
N ASP A 30 -45.99 -52.27 31.22
CA ASP A 30 -45.07 -52.04 32.34
C ASP A 30 -43.66 -51.66 31.86
N VAL A 31 -43.15 -52.38 30.87
CA VAL A 31 -41.84 -52.08 30.26
C VAL A 31 -41.90 -50.79 29.43
N GLU A 32 -43.01 -50.52 28.76
CA GLU A 32 -43.21 -49.27 28.01
C GLU A 32 -43.29 -48.06 28.94
N GLU A 33 -44.03 -48.13 30.03
CA GLU A 33 -44.17 -47.09 31.06
C GLU A 33 -42.82 -46.79 31.72
N PHE A 34 -42.07 -47.83 32.12
CA PHE A 34 -40.72 -47.66 32.65
C PHE A 34 -39.77 -46.99 31.63
N LEU A 35 -39.85 -47.36 30.35
CA LEU A 35 -39.04 -46.73 29.30
C LEU A 35 -39.49 -45.30 28.99
N GLU A 36 -40.78 -45.00 29.12
CA GLU A 36 -41.32 -43.64 28.98
C GLU A 36 -40.89 -42.74 30.13
N ASP A 37 -40.95 -43.22 31.37
CA ASP A 37 -40.46 -42.51 32.56
C ASP A 37 -38.97 -42.19 32.44
N LYS A 38 -38.16 -43.18 32.04
CA LYS A 38 -36.74 -42.96 31.79
C LYS A 38 -36.48 -41.92 30.69
N ARG A 39 -37.23 -41.97 29.58
CA ARG A 39 -37.15 -40.95 28.51
C ARG A 39 -37.63 -39.58 28.99
N PHE A 40 -38.62 -39.53 29.87
CA PHE A 40 -39.15 -38.31 30.44
C PHE A 40 -38.12 -37.64 31.36
N GLU A 41 -37.47 -38.44 32.21
CA GLU A 41 -36.31 -38.01 32.99
C GLU A 41 -35.23 -37.47 32.04
N GLU A 42 -34.77 -38.22 31.03
CA GLU A 42 -33.77 -37.75 30.05
C GLU A 42 -34.14 -36.41 29.36
N ARG A 43 -35.44 -36.12 29.16
CA ARG A 43 -35.91 -34.84 28.60
C ARG A 43 -35.81 -33.67 29.57
N LEU A 44 -36.18 -33.88 30.83
CA LEU A 44 -36.17 -32.85 31.88
C LEU A 44 -34.79 -32.67 32.53
N GLY A 45 -33.97 -33.71 32.55
CA GLY A 45 -32.64 -33.73 33.14
C GLY A 45 -32.33 -35.03 33.89
N PRO A 46 -31.09 -35.19 34.39
CA PRO A 46 -30.72 -36.37 35.17
C PRO A 46 -31.63 -36.56 36.38
N SER A 47 -32.02 -37.80 36.67
CA SER A 47 -32.84 -38.17 37.81
C SER A 47 -32.19 -37.64 39.10
N LEU A 48 -32.97 -37.12 40.04
CA LEU A 48 -32.44 -36.49 41.27
C LEU A 48 -31.50 -37.43 42.05
N SER A 49 -31.72 -38.74 41.98
CA SER A 49 -30.87 -39.79 42.58
C SER A 49 -29.47 -39.88 41.98
N THR A 50 -29.26 -39.41 40.74
CA THR A 50 -27.97 -39.46 40.04
C THR A 50 -27.14 -38.18 40.21
N ILE A 51 -27.77 -37.09 40.66
CA ILE A 51 -27.11 -35.80 40.87
C ILE A 51 -26.41 -35.84 42.23
N SER A 52 -25.13 -35.46 42.28
CA SER A 52 -24.39 -35.33 43.55
C SER A 52 -25.04 -34.30 44.47
N ASP A 53 -25.11 -34.60 45.76
CA ASP A 53 -25.68 -33.72 46.79
C ASP A 53 -25.05 -32.32 46.77
N ASP A 54 -23.76 -32.18 46.45
CA ASP A 54 -23.05 -30.89 46.32
C ASP A 54 -23.66 -29.94 45.27
N LYS A 55 -24.34 -30.49 44.25
CA LYS A 55 -24.99 -29.70 43.21
C LYS A 55 -26.42 -29.34 43.57
N LEU A 56 -27.09 -30.18 44.36
CA LEU A 56 -28.46 -29.99 44.82
C LEU A 56 -28.52 -29.03 46.00
N PHE A 57 -27.58 -29.18 46.93
CA PHE A 57 -27.55 -28.48 48.19
C PHE A 57 -26.27 -27.66 48.29
N LYS A 58 -26.43 -26.37 48.57
CA LYS A 58 -25.35 -25.52 49.07
C LYS A 58 -25.66 -25.22 50.52
N VAL A 59 -24.80 -25.70 51.42
CA VAL A 59 -24.90 -25.37 52.83
C VAL A 59 -24.28 -23.99 53.03
N ASP A 60 -25.13 -22.99 53.18
CA ASP A 60 -24.71 -21.62 53.49
C ASP A 60 -24.27 -21.55 54.96
N ILE A 61 -23.00 -21.82 55.22
CA ILE A 61 -22.38 -21.75 56.56
C ILE A 61 -22.09 -20.30 56.97
N VAL A 62 -22.00 -19.39 55.99
CA VAL A 62 -21.71 -17.96 56.19
C VAL A 62 -22.82 -17.15 55.50
N PRO A 63 -23.43 -16.14 56.17
CA PRO A 63 -24.38 -15.26 55.50
C PRO A 63 -23.65 -14.55 54.35
N SER A 64 -24.10 -14.77 53.12
CA SER A 64 -23.51 -14.19 51.92
C SER A 64 -23.78 -12.67 51.86
N THR A 65 -22.96 -11.88 52.54
CA THR A 65 -22.94 -10.41 52.44
C THR A 65 -22.31 -9.90 51.14
N GLU A 66 -21.97 -10.78 50.20
CA GLU A 66 -21.52 -10.43 48.85
C GLU A 66 -22.73 -10.31 47.91
N LEU A 67 -23.55 -9.28 48.12
CA LEU A 67 -24.49 -8.85 47.09
C LEU A 67 -23.67 -8.38 45.89
N LEU A 68 -23.50 -9.28 44.90
CA LEU A 68 -22.85 -8.98 43.63
C LEU A 68 -23.25 -7.58 43.15
N SER A 69 -22.26 -6.73 42.86
CA SER A 69 -22.51 -5.36 42.41
C SER A 69 -23.41 -5.38 41.17
N ALA A 70 -24.21 -4.34 40.95
CA ALA A 70 -25.08 -4.25 39.77
C ALA A 70 -24.32 -4.53 38.45
N LYS A 71 -23.04 -4.12 38.39
CA LYS A 71 -22.12 -4.40 37.27
C LYS A 71 -21.76 -5.88 37.15
N GLU A 72 -21.52 -6.57 38.26
CA GLU A 72 -21.19 -8.00 38.27
C GLU A 72 -22.42 -8.84 37.89
N ARG A 73 -23.60 -8.48 38.39
CA ARG A 73 -24.87 -9.07 37.96
C ARG A 73 -25.10 -8.88 36.46
N GLN A 74 -24.77 -7.70 35.93
CA GLN A 74 -24.87 -7.41 34.51
C GLN A 74 -23.87 -8.23 33.68
N LYS A 75 -22.62 -8.41 34.15
CA LYS A 75 -21.63 -9.30 33.52
C LYS A 75 -22.08 -10.75 33.51
N LEU A 76 -22.61 -11.26 34.62
CA LEU A 76 -23.15 -12.62 34.68
C LEU A 76 -24.35 -12.81 33.76
N LYS A 77 -25.22 -11.80 33.61
CA LYS A 77 -26.31 -11.81 32.63
C LYS A 77 -25.79 -11.74 31.19
N ALA A 78 -24.70 -11.02 30.93
CA ALA A 78 -24.10 -10.93 29.60
C ALA A 78 -23.46 -12.26 29.12
N ASN A 79 -23.04 -13.12 30.06
CA ASN A 79 -22.56 -14.47 29.74
C ASN A 79 -23.68 -15.43 29.33
N LYS A 80 -24.93 -15.13 29.69
CA LYS A 80 -26.09 -15.91 29.24
C LYS A 80 -26.41 -15.58 27.78
N PRO A 81 -26.87 -16.54 26.97
CA PRO A 81 -27.30 -16.25 25.61
C PRO A 81 -28.41 -15.19 25.62
N LEU A 82 -28.42 -14.33 24.61
CA LEU A 82 -29.47 -13.32 24.45
C LEU A 82 -30.84 -14.00 24.34
N LYS A 83 -31.89 -13.34 24.86
CA LYS A 83 -33.27 -13.87 24.83
C LYS A 83 -33.74 -14.23 23.42
N CYS A 84 -33.32 -13.48 22.40
CA CYS A 84 -33.63 -13.79 21.00
C CYS A 84 -33.08 -15.13 20.52
N PHE A 85 -31.98 -15.62 21.11
CA PHE A 85 -31.41 -16.94 20.82
C PHE A 85 -31.98 -18.04 21.71
N SER A 86 -32.91 -17.73 22.63
CA SER A 86 -33.59 -18.74 23.45
C SER A 86 -34.37 -19.73 22.60
N ALA A 87 -34.92 -19.29 21.45
CA ALA A 87 -35.63 -20.16 20.51
C ALA A 87 -34.70 -21.13 19.76
N LEU A 88 -33.39 -20.86 19.75
CA LEU A 88 -32.39 -21.75 19.14
C LEU A 88 -31.82 -22.76 20.14
N GLN A 89 -32.10 -22.62 21.43
CA GLN A 89 -31.74 -23.62 22.42
C GLN A 89 -32.67 -24.83 22.28
N PRO A 90 -32.17 -26.07 22.45
CA PRO A 90 -33.01 -27.26 22.37
C PRO A 90 -34.08 -27.22 23.46
N HIS A 91 -35.30 -27.65 23.12
CA HIS A 91 -36.41 -27.75 24.08
C HIS A 91 -36.24 -28.88 25.10
N THR A 92 -35.37 -29.85 24.80
CA THR A 92 -35.07 -31.02 25.65
C THR A 92 -33.59 -31.04 26.02
N GLN A 93 -33.30 -31.56 27.21
CA GLN A 93 -31.90 -31.73 27.67
C GLN A 93 -31.21 -32.96 27.04
N VAL A 94 -31.95 -33.76 26.27
CA VAL A 94 -31.43 -34.93 25.55
C VAL A 94 -30.35 -34.48 24.56
N PRO A 95 -29.13 -35.05 24.63
CA PRO A 95 -28.08 -34.75 23.67
C PRO A 95 -28.51 -35.23 22.28
N ASP A 96 -28.14 -34.46 21.26
CA ASP A 96 -28.43 -34.83 19.88
C ASP A 96 -27.77 -36.18 19.53
N PRO A 97 -28.51 -37.17 19.01
CA PRO A 97 -27.95 -38.47 18.67
C PRO A 97 -26.83 -38.37 17.61
N ILE A 98 -26.81 -37.29 16.82
CA ILE A 98 -25.79 -37.05 15.80
C ILE A 98 -24.76 -36.04 16.34
N ALA A 99 -23.76 -36.55 17.05
CA ALA A 99 -22.70 -35.72 17.66
C ALA A 99 -21.83 -34.97 16.64
N LYS A 100 -21.72 -35.45 15.40
CA LYS A 100 -20.89 -34.84 14.34
C LYS A 100 -21.70 -34.61 13.08
N ARG A 101 -22.14 -33.37 12.87
CA ARG A 101 -22.69 -32.90 11.58
C ARG A 101 -21.60 -32.22 10.75
N ASN A 102 -21.67 -32.38 9.44
CA ASN A 102 -20.80 -31.66 8.51
C ASN A 102 -21.15 -30.16 8.55
N ARG A 103 -20.33 -29.37 9.26
CA ARG A 103 -20.44 -27.90 9.30
C ARG A 103 -19.20 -27.28 8.65
N VAL A 104 -19.39 -26.12 8.03
CA VAL A 104 -18.29 -25.26 7.62
C VAL A 104 -17.48 -24.82 8.85
N ARG A 105 -16.18 -25.10 8.83
CA ARG A 105 -15.25 -24.70 9.89
C ARG A 105 -15.16 -23.17 9.98
N THR A 106 -15.14 -22.64 11.20
CA THR A 106 -14.94 -21.20 11.42
C THR A 106 -13.55 -20.77 10.93
N LYS A 107 -13.36 -19.48 10.70
CA LYS A 107 -12.06 -18.95 10.25
C LYS A 107 -10.94 -19.27 11.23
N GLU A 108 -11.26 -19.30 12.53
CA GLU A 108 -10.31 -19.64 13.60
C GLU A 108 -10.00 -21.13 13.64
N GLU A 109 -11.00 -21.99 13.44
CA GLU A 109 -10.81 -23.44 13.31
C GLU A 109 -9.94 -23.81 12.09
N ARG A 110 -10.05 -23.04 10.99
CA ARG A 110 -9.25 -23.24 9.76
C ARG A 110 -7.79 -22.78 9.87
N LYS A 111 -7.41 -22.00 10.89
CA LYS A 111 -6.02 -21.56 11.07
C LYS A 111 -5.12 -22.74 11.47
N ASN A 112 -3.93 -22.80 10.88
CA ASN A 112 -2.87 -23.72 11.28
C ASN A 112 -2.50 -23.55 12.76
N GLN A 113 -2.22 -24.65 13.46
CA GLN A 113 -1.89 -24.65 14.89
C GLN A 113 -0.66 -23.78 15.21
N LEU A 114 0.39 -23.86 14.38
CA LEU A 114 1.60 -23.03 14.53
C LEU A 114 1.29 -21.52 14.49
N VAL A 115 0.35 -21.10 13.65
CA VAL A 115 -0.06 -19.69 13.55
C VAL A 115 -0.81 -19.28 14.83
N LYS A 116 -1.63 -20.15 15.41
CA LYS A 116 -2.31 -19.89 16.69
C LYS A 116 -1.30 -19.73 17.82
N LEU A 117 -0.35 -20.66 17.95
CA LEU A 117 0.69 -20.59 18.98
C LEU A 117 1.53 -19.31 18.84
N LYS A 118 1.90 -18.93 17.61
CA LYS A 118 2.60 -17.68 17.34
C LYS A 118 1.79 -16.44 17.71
N GLU A 119 0.48 -16.42 17.42
CA GLU A 119 -0.40 -15.31 17.80
C GLU A 119 -0.57 -15.21 19.32
N ILE A 120 -0.65 -16.34 20.04
CA ILE A 120 -0.70 -16.38 21.52
C ILE A 120 0.61 -15.86 22.11
N HIS A 121 1.74 -16.39 21.68
CA HIS A 121 3.07 -15.95 22.12
C HIS A 121 3.29 -14.45 21.84
N ASN A 122 2.91 -13.96 20.66
CA ASN A 122 2.99 -12.54 20.36
C ASN A 122 2.08 -11.70 21.26
N ARG A 123 0.90 -12.21 21.64
CA ARG A 123 -0.01 -11.54 22.56
C ARG A 123 0.55 -11.49 23.98
N GLU A 124 1.14 -12.58 24.46
CA GLU A 124 1.83 -12.66 25.76
C GLU A 124 3.01 -11.68 25.83
N ASN A 125 3.76 -11.54 24.74
CA ASN A 125 4.85 -10.57 24.63
C ASN A 125 4.40 -9.14 24.28
N GLY A 126 3.09 -8.85 24.22
CA GLY A 126 2.57 -7.52 23.91
C GLY A 126 2.82 -7.02 22.48
N ILE A 127 3.20 -7.90 21.56
CA ILE A 127 3.49 -7.57 20.16
C ILE A 127 2.18 -7.50 19.36
N ILE A 128 1.67 -6.29 19.19
CA ILE A 128 0.42 -6.02 18.46
C ILE A 128 0.72 -5.67 17.00
N LYS A 129 -0.02 -6.26 16.05
CA LYS A 129 0.11 -5.90 14.62
C LYS A 129 -0.37 -4.45 14.40
N ARG A 130 0.36 -3.68 13.59
CA ARG A 130 0.05 -2.26 13.25
C ARG A 130 -1.41 -2.02 12.84
N LYS A 131 -2.02 -2.94 12.08
CA LYS A 131 -3.43 -2.86 11.67
C LYS A 131 -4.40 -2.76 12.86
N TYR A 132 -4.13 -3.47 13.97
CA TYR A 132 -4.98 -3.39 15.15
C TYR A 132 -4.80 -2.07 15.91
N ILE A 133 -3.58 -1.51 15.91
CA ILE A 133 -3.29 -0.19 16.49
C ILE A 133 -4.06 0.89 15.73
N GLU A 134 -3.95 0.89 14.40
CA GLU A 134 -4.67 1.83 13.53
C GLU A 134 -6.20 1.67 13.66
N ALA A 135 -6.70 0.43 13.75
CA ALA A 135 -8.12 0.18 13.96
C ALA A 135 -8.63 0.71 15.31
N ASN A 136 -7.86 0.53 16.39
CA ASN A 136 -8.20 1.07 17.70
C ASN A 136 -8.18 2.60 17.72
N ALA A 137 -7.18 3.23 17.11
CA ALA A 137 -7.11 4.69 16.96
C ALA A 137 -8.32 5.23 16.19
N ASN A 138 -8.68 4.60 15.06
CA ASN A 138 -9.85 4.97 14.28
C ASN A 138 -11.17 4.78 15.05
N ARG A 139 -11.27 3.70 15.84
CA ARG A 139 -12.43 3.47 16.70
C ARG A 139 -12.57 4.56 17.76
N GLN A 140 -11.48 4.94 18.42
CA GLN A 140 -11.48 6.04 19.39
C GLN A 140 -11.87 7.38 18.74
N LEU A 141 -11.32 7.69 17.56
CA LEU A 141 -11.72 8.89 16.82
C LEU A 141 -13.22 8.89 16.48
N ASN A 142 -13.78 7.75 16.11
CA ASN A 142 -15.20 7.63 15.81
C ASN A 142 -16.08 7.77 17.07
N GLU A 143 -15.67 7.15 18.18
CA GLU A 143 -16.34 7.31 19.49
C GLU A 143 -16.30 8.78 19.95
N ASN A 144 -15.15 9.45 19.80
CA ASN A 144 -15.03 10.88 20.10
C ASN A 144 -15.95 11.73 19.21
N ARG A 145 -16.03 11.46 17.90
CA ARG A 145 -16.96 12.16 17.01
C ARG A 145 -18.42 11.94 17.40
N LYS A 146 -18.80 10.72 17.79
CA LYS A 146 -20.15 10.42 18.28
C LYS A 146 -20.46 11.18 19.56
N ASN A 147 -19.52 11.21 20.51
CA ASN A 147 -19.68 11.93 21.76
C ASN A 147 -19.78 13.45 21.55
N MET A 148 -19.04 14.01 20.59
CA MET A 148 -19.12 15.45 20.24
C MET A 148 -20.42 15.81 19.52
N ASN A 149 -20.97 14.89 18.73
CA ASN A 149 -22.24 15.09 18.02
C ASN A 149 -23.47 14.86 18.92
N GLN A 150 -23.32 14.26 20.09
CA GLN A 150 -24.41 14.12 21.04
C GLN A 150 -24.48 15.39 21.89
N PRO A 151 -25.63 16.09 21.91
CA PRO A 151 -25.79 17.24 22.81
C PRO A 151 -25.64 16.76 24.25
N LYS A 152 -24.85 17.49 25.04
CA LYS A 152 -24.74 17.23 26.48
C LYS A 152 -26.09 17.55 27.12
N ARG A 153 -26.48 16.76 28.12
CA ARG A 153 -27.72 16.99 28.88
C ARG A 153 -27.68 18.38 29.52
N GLY A 154 -28.47 19.32 28.98
CA GLY A 154 -28.53 20.72 29.43
C GLY A 154 -28.09 21.75 28.39
N ASP A 155 -27.38 21.35 27.32
CA ASP A 155 -26.96 22.25 26.25
C ASP A 155 -28.00 22.22 25.11
N PHE A 156 -29.03 23.07 25.21
CA PHE A 156 -30.01 23.30 24.15
C PHE A 156 -29.62 24.54 23.32
N SER A 157 -28.48 24.49 22.62
CA SER A 157 -28.06 25.55 21.70
C SER A 157 -28.64 25.38 20.29
N PHE A 158 -29.75 24.66 20.16
CA PHE A 158 -30.44 24.44 18.90
C PHE A 158 -31.73 25.25 18.95
N ASP A 159 -31.84 26.27 18.09
CA ASP A 159 -33.06 27.07 17.97
C ASP A 159 -34.15 26.20 17.33
N LEU A 160 -35.20 25.90 18.10
CA LEU A 160 -36.32 25.09 17.63
C LEU A 160 -37.16 25.82 16.55
N TRP A 161 -36.96 27.12 16.39
CA TRP A 161 -37.74 27.99 15.50
C TRP A 161 -36.94 28.52 14.32
N GLU A 162 -35.65 28.21 14.20
CA GLU A 162 -34.95 28.41 12.93
C GLU A 162 -35.51 27.41 11.92
N ASP A 163 -36.16 27.94 10.88
CA ASP A 163 -36.65 27.18 9.74
C ASP A 163 -35.50 26.46 9.04
N ASP A 164 -35.21 25.26 9.53
CA ASP A 164 -34.34 24.25 8.94
C ASP A 164 -35.00 23.66 7.66
N CYS A 165 -35.59 24.52 6.83
CA CYS A 165 -36.21 24.23 5.54
C CYS A 165 -35.21 23.69 4.48
N LYS A 166 -33.96 23.41 4.87
CA LYS A 166 -32.92 22.81 4.01
C LYS A 166 -32.41 21.46 4.50
N GLN A 167 -32.90 20.95 5.64
CA GLN A 167 -32.60 19.59 6.06
C GLN A 167 -33.75 18.69 5.60
N PHE A 168 -33.55 18.08 4.44
CA PHE A 168 -34.53 17.21 3.77
C PHE A 168 -35.17 16.25 4.78
N ALA A 169 -36.47 16.42 5.05
CA ALA A 169 -37.23 15.63 6.02
C ALA A 169 -37.06 14.10 5.83
N ILE A 170 -36.80 13.69 4.59
CA ILE A 170 -36.59 12.29 4.18
C ILE A 170 -35.26 11.70 4.70
N GLU A 171 -34.23 12.51 4.95
CA GLU A 171 -32.97 12.04 5.54
C GLU A 171 -33.14 11.68 7.02
N LYS A 172 -33.98 12.42 7.74
CA LYS A 172 -34.32 12.20 9.16
C LYS A 172 -35.39 11.13 9.38
N ASP A 173 -36.13 10.74 8.34
CA ASP A 173 -37.23 9.79 8.45
C ASP A 173 -36.75 8.36 8.77
N GLU A 174 -37.09 7.83 9.95
CA GLU A 174 -36.61 6.52 10.44
C GLU A 174 -37.22 5.34 9.65
N TRP A 175 -38.39 5.54 9.05
CA TRP A 175 -39.12 4.52 8.29
C TRP A 175 -38.64 4.39 6.84
N ALA A 176 -37.97 5.40 6.28
CA ALA A 176 -37.47 5.36 4.91
C ALA A 176 -36.21 4.49 4.79
N ARG A 177 -36.24 3.49 3.90
CA ARG A 177 -35.08 2.64 3.63
C ARG A 177 -33.91 3.46 3.08
N THR A 178 -32.69 3.06 3.42
CA THR A 178 -31.45 3.76 3.03
C THR A 178 -31.28 3.93 1.53
N ASP A 179 -31.88 3.03 0.75
CA ASP A 179 -31.79 3.03 -0.70
C ASP A 179 -32.74 4.07 -1.29
N THR A 180 -33.95 4.20 -0.72
CA THR A 180 -34.93 5.23 -1.09
C THR A 180 -34.43 6.64 -0.78
N LYS A 181 -33.74 6.83 0.36
CA LYS A 181 -33.09 8.10 0.73
C LYS A 181 -32.01 8.53 -0.28
N LYS A 182 -31.34 7.57 -0.92
CA LYS A 182 -30.23 7.82 -1.86
C LYS A 182 -30.67 7.91 -3.32
N HIS A 183 -31.80 7.30 -3.67
CA HIS A 183 -32.10 6.99 -5.07
C HIS A 183 -32.70 8.17 -5.84
N ASN A 184 -33.72 8.88 -5.36
CA ASN A 184 -34.42 9.87 -6.19
C ASN A 184 -35.06 11.00 -5.39
N LEU A 185 -34.46 12.19 -5.41
CA LEU A 185 -35.21 13.42 -5.26
C LEU A 185 -34.77 14.39 -6.36
N ARG A 186 -35.66 14.68 -7.31
CA ARG A 186 -35.49 15.81 -8.23
C ARG A 186 -35.61 17.09 -7.39
N GLY A 187 -34.67 18.03 -7.51
CA GLY A 187 -34.76 19.34 -6.87
C GLY A 187 -34.06 19.51 -5.52
N VAL A 188 -33.46 18.47 -4.94
CA VAL A 188 -32.71 18.58 -3.64
C VAL A 188 -31.24 18.96 -3.78
N GLY A 189 -30.77 19.26 -4.99
CA GLY A 189 -29.38 19.69 -5.23
C GLY A 189 -28.30 18.61 -5.00
N ILE A 190 -28.66 17.42 -4.53
CA ILE A 190 -27.74 16.28 -4.37
C ILE A 190 -27.66 15.54 -5.71
N PRO A 191 -26.52 15.56 -6.41
CA PRO A 191 -26.41 14.90 -7.71
C PRO A 191 -26.51 13.38 -7.53
N VAL A 192 -27.40 12.74 -8.30
CA VAL A 192 -27.61 11.26 -8.35
C VAL A 192 -26.29 10.50 -8.53
N LYS A 193 -25.31 11.13 -9.17
CA LYS A 193 -23.94 10.62 -9.29
C LYS A 193 -22.98 11.60 -8.61
N LYS A 194 -22.31 11.16 -7.55
CA LYS A 194 -21.19 11.90 -6.97
C LYS A 194 -20.08 11.96 -8.01
N ARG A 195 -19.69 13.17 -8.45
CA ARG A 195 -18.48 13.34 -9.25
C ARG A 195 -17.28 12.93 -8.42
N ILE A 196 -16.38 12.16 -9.01
CA ILE A 196 -15.14 11.73 -8.34
C ILE A 196 -14.31 12.99 -8.05
N ALA A 197 -13.85 13.15 -6.80
CA ALA A 197 -13.11 14.34 -6.37
C ALA A 197 -11.87 14.62 -7.25
N SER A 198 -11.18 13.56 -7.69
CA SER A 198 -10.00 13.63 -8.57
C SER A 198 -10.25 14.27 -9.94
N ILE A 199 -11.52 14.35 -10.38
CA ILE A 199 -11.90 15.03 -11.63
C ILE A 199 -11.85 16.56 -11.47
N SER A 200 -12.14 17.07 -10.26
CA SER A 200 -12.16 18.50 -9.96
C SER A 200 -10.81 19.03 -9.48
N GLU A 201 -9.88 18.14 -9.13
CA GLU A 201 -8.54 18.51 -8.70
C GLU A 201 -7.72 19.11 -9.86
N LYS A 202 -7.17 20.31 -9.63
CA LYS A 202 -6.24 20.96 -10.55
C LYS A 202 -5.00 20.08 -10.74
N LYS A 203 -4.57 19.90 -12.00
CA LYS A 203 -3.45 19.02 -12.35
C LYS A 203 -2.07 19.61 -12.03
N SER A 204 -1.99 20.92 -11.86
CA SER A 204 -0.79 21.67 -11.48
C SER A 204 -1.17 22.86 -10.58
N PRO A 205 -0.24 23.33 -9.72
CA PRO A 205 -0.42 24.53 -8.91
C PRO A 205 -0.15 25.83 -9.67
N LEU A 206 0.31 25.75 -10.93
CA LEU A 206 0.66 26.92 -11.74
C LEU A 206 -0.59 27.74 -12.12
N PRO A 207 -0.47 29.09 -12.18
CA PRO A 207 -1.57 29.94 -12.64
C PRO A 207 -1.85 29.71 -14.12
N ALA A 208 -3.08 30.01 -14.56
CA ALA A 208 -3.47 29.83 -15.96
C ALA A 208 -2.71 30.76 -16.92
N ILE A 209 -2.30 31.92 -16.42
CA ILE A 209 -1.51 32.94 -17.11
C ILE A 209 -0.35 33.26 -16.18
N GLU A 210 0.88 33.13 -16.69
CA GLU A 210 2.06 33.57 -15.97
C GLU A 210 2.30 35.05 -16.23
N SER A 211 2.74 35.79 -15.22
CA SER A 211 3.12 37.19 -15.39
C SER A 211 4.38 37.28 -16.25
N PRO A 212 4.40 38.08 -17.33
CA PRO A 212 5.59 38.26 -18.14
C PRO A 212 6.71 38.96 -17.36
N HIS A 213 7.95 38.84 -17.85
CA HIS A 213 9.08 39.55 -17.27
C HIS A 213 8.91 41.08 -17.46
N PRO A 214 9.23 41.93 -16.47
CA PRO A 214 9.05 43.38 -16.57
C PRO A 214 9.81 44.02 -17.75
N GLY A 215 10.95 43.44 -18.11
CA GLY A 215 11.75 43.84 -19.28
C GLY A 215 11.06 43.63 -20.64
N MET A 216 9.93 42.92 -20.71
CA MET A 216 9.12 42.74 -21.93
C MET A 216 8.11 43.89 -22.13
N SER A 217 8.00 44.80 -21.18
CA SER A 217 7.09 45.95 -21.31
C SER A 217 7.51 46.87 -22.46
N TYR A 218 6.57 47.67 -22.96
CA TYR A 218 6.83 48.60 -24.08
C TYR A 218 7.86 49.69 -23.74
N ASN A 219 7.98 50.03 -22.45
CA ASN A 219 8.90 51.02 -21.92
C ASN A 219 9.50 50.48 -20.60
N PRO A 220 10.40 49.49 -20.68
CA PRO A 220 10.97 48.85 -19.51
C PRO A 220 12.01 49.74 -18.84
N SER A 221 12.24 49.53 -17.53
CA SER A 221 13.42 50.11 -16.91
C SER A 221 14.69 49.51 -17.53
N LEU A 222 15.76 50.30 -17.61
CA LEU A 222 17.03 49.83 -18.17
C LEU A 222 17.53 48.56 -17.46
N LYS A 223 17.37 48.50 -16.13
CA LYS A 223 17.78 47.35 -15.32
C LYS A 223 16.97 46.09 -15.63
N ASP A 224 15.65 46.23 -15.76
CA ASP A 224 14.78 45.10 -16.07
C ASP A 224 14.97 44.59 -17.51
N HIS A 225 15.24 45.50 -18.45
CA HIS A 225 15.57 45.14 -19.83
C HIS A 225 16.92 44.40 -19.92
N GLN A 226 17.96 44.90 -19.25
CA GLN A 226 19.26 44.23 -19.18
C GLN A 226 19.17 42.84 -18.53
N ASN A 227 18.39 42.71 -17.44
CA ASN A 227 18.16 41.42 -16.79
C ASN A 227 17.46 40.43 -17.75
N LEU A 228 16.46 40.90 -18.49
CA LEU A 228 15.83 40.07 -19.53
C LEU A 228 16.85 39.63 -20.60
N LEU A 229 17.62 40.58 -21.14
CA LEU A 229 18.62 40.29 -22.17
C LEU A 229 19.68 39.31 -21.66
N GLN A 230 20.05 39.40 -20.38
CA GLN A 230 20.97 38.47 -19.75
C GLN A 230 20.38 37.05 -19.74
N ILE A 231 19.12 36.88 -19.32
CA ILE A 231 18.43 35.58 -19.32
C ILE A 231 18.39 34.98 -20.73
N VAL A 232 18.09 35.80 -21.74
CA VAL A 232 18.07 35.37 -23.14
C VAL A 232 19.48 34.98 -23.59
N ALA A 233 20.49 35.80 -23.31
CA ALA A 233 21.88 35.53 -23.69
C ALA A 233 22.41 34.25 -23.04
N GLU A 234 22.09 34.00 -21.78
CA GLU A 234 22.44 32.75 -21.08
C GLU A 234 21.83 31.53 -21.79
N LYS A 235 20.55 31.60 -22.18
CA LYS A 235 19.87 30.54 -22.95
C LYS A 235 20.56 30.33 -24.30
N GLU A 236 20.82 31.38 -25.07
CA GLU A 236 21.51 31.30 -26.37
C GLU A 236 22.92 30.69 -26.26
N LEU A 237 23.68 31.06 -25.21
CA LEU A 237 24.98 30.47 -24.94
C LEU A 237 24.91 28.97 -24.66
N GLU A 238 23.86 28.50 -23.97
CA GLU A 238 23.62 27.06 -23.80
C GLU A 238 23.37 26.37 -25.15
N TRP A 239 22.54 26.96 -26.01
CA TRP A 239 22.30 26.44 -27.36
C TRP A 239 23.59 26.37 -28.18
N ILE A 240 24.39 27.43 -28.20
CA ILE A 240 25.68 27.47 -28.89
C ILE A 240 26.62 26.36 -28.36
N LYS A 241 26.69 26.17 -27.03
CA LYS A 241 27.49 25.09 -26.43
C LYS A 241 27.01 23.71 -26.87
N THR A 242 25.70 23.49 -26.89
CA THR A 242 25.15 22.20 -27.34
C THR A 242 25.42 21.95 -28.82
N ASP A 243 25.29 22.97 -29.68
CA ASP A 243 25.59 22.83 -31.10
C ASP A 243 27.08 22.61 -31.36
N ASN A 244 27.97 23.33 -30.67
CA ASN A 244 29.41 23.09 -30.71
C ASN A 244 29.78 21.67 -30.24
N HIS A 245 29.10 21.17 -29.21
CA HIS A 245 29.29 19.80 -28.76
C HIS A 245 28.81 18.79 -29.81
N LEU A 246 27.62 18.98 -30.39
CA LEU A 246 27.06 18.12 -31.42
C LEU A 246 27.93 18.12 -32.67
N THR A 247 28.36 19.28 -33.15
CA THR A 247 29.26 19.41 -34.31
C THR A 247 30.59 18.73 -34.06
N ARG A 248 31.19 18.86 -32.86
CA ARG A 248 32.40 18.12 -32.48
C ARG A 248 32.20 16.61 -32.51
N CYS A 249 31.10 16.12 -31.91
CA CYS A 249 30.80 14.68 -31.82
C CYS A 249 30.31 14.06 -33.14
N THR A 250 29.73 14.85 -34.05
CA THR A 250 29.21 14.38 -35.34
C THR A 250 30.18 14.73 -36.47
N LYS A 251 30.21 15.99 -36.89
CA LYS A 251 31.03 16.46 -38.01
C LYS A 251 32.53 16.32 -37.75
N GLY A 252 32.97 16.56 -36.51
CA GLY A 252 34.39 16.51 -36.13
C GLY A 252 34.96 15.10 -36.04
N MET A 253 34.16 14.11 -35.61
CA MET A 253 34.61 12.71 -35.52
C MET A 253 34.51 11.98 -36.87
N PHE A 254 33.52 12.32 -37.70
CA PHE A 254 33.33 11.69 -39.00
C PHE A 254 33.93 12.56 -40.12
N SER A 255 35.27 12.64 -40.18
CA SER A 255 35.94 13.24 -41.34
C SER A 255 35.76 12.32 -42.56
N LYS A 256 35.39 12.88 -43.72
CA LYS A 256 35.39 12.10 -44.97
C LYS A 256 36.84 11.75 -45.33
N VAL A 257 37.22 10.49 -45.11
CA VAL A 257 38.53 9.98 -45.54
C VAL A 257 38.54 9.88 -47.07
N SER A 258 39.56 10.47 -47.72
CA SER A 258 39.79 10.33 -49.16
C SER A 258 39.96 8.85 -49.53
N SER A 259 39.59 8.44 -50.75
CA SER A 259 39.74 7.05 -51.21
C SER A 259 41.17 6.54 -50.99
N ASP A 260 42.17 7.33 -51.37
CA ASP A 260 43.59 6.96 -51.27
C ASP A 260 44.07 6.72 -49.83
N LYS A 261 43.46 7.40 -48.85
CA LYS A 261 43.80 7.20 -47.43
C LYS A 261 43.15 5.92 -46.91
N LYS A 262 41.91 5.64 -47.31
CA LYS A 262 41.23 4.36 -46.98
C LYS A 262 42.01 3.18 -47.52
N ASP A 263 42.51 3.26 -48.74
CA ASP A 263 43.28 2.17 -49.35
C ASP A 263 44.59 1.93 -48.58
N LYS A 264 45.28 3.00 -48.14
CA LYS A 264 46.48 2.89 -47.30
C LYS A 264 46.18 2.31 -45.92
N ASP A 265 45.15 2.80 -45.25
CA ASP A 265 44.74 2.31 -43.93
C ASP A 265 44.31 0.83 -44.01
N TRP A 266 43.61 0.43 -45.08
CA TRP A 266 43.27 -0.97 -45.36
C TRP A 266 44.50 -1.85 -45.54
N ILE A 267 45.51 -1.38 -46.27
CA ILE A 267 46.79 -2.11 -46.42
C ILE A 267 47.49 -2.27 -45.06
N ILE A 268 47.46 -1.24 -44.20
CA ILE A 268 48.04 -1.29 -42.85
C ILE A 268 47.29 -2.31 -41.99
N GLU A 269 45.96 -2.23 -41.91
CA GLU A 269 45.11 -3.18 -41.16
C GLU A 269 45.29 -4.62 -41.66
N MET A 270 45.40 -4.83 -42.97
CA MET A 270 45.65 -6.16 -43.55
C MET A 270 47.07 -6.66 -43.31
N SER A 271 48.01 -5.78 -42.96
CA SER A 271 49.39 -6.13 -42.64
C SER A 271 49.63 -6.35 -41.13
N GLU A 272 48.71 -5.91 -40.27
CA GLU A 272 48.77 -6.15 -38.82
C GLU A 272 48.53 -7.65 -38.53
N GLY A 273 49.56 -8.34 -38.07
CA GLY A 273 49.52 -9.78 -37.78
C GLY A 273 50.40 -10.62 -38.71
N LEU A 274 50.91 -10.04 -39.81
CA LEU A 274 52.14 -10.59 -40.39
C LEU A 274 53.29 -10.25 -39.43
N PRO A 275 54.17 -11.21 -39.08
CA PRO A 275 55.35 -10.90 -38.30
C PRO A 275 56.17 -9.89 -39.11
N SER A 276 56.14 -8.63 -38.69
CA SER A 276 57.17 -7.69 -39.10
C SER A 276 58.49 -8.32 -38.72
N THR A 277 59.47 -8.27 -39.61
CA THR A 277 60.82 -8.85 -39.43
C THR A 277 61.65 -8.11 -38.38
N ALA A 278 61.00 -7.60 -37.33
CA ALA A 278 61.58 -7.04 -36.13
C ALA A 278 60.97 -7.77 -34.93
N GLY A 279 61.74 -8.71 -34.38
CA GLY A 279 61.30 -9.69 -33.40
C GLY A 279 60.74 -9.10 -32.11
N THR A 280 59.75 -9.79 -31.55
CA THR A 280 59.35 -9.63 -30.15
C THR A 280 58.94 -11.00 -29.63
N ASN A 281 59.77 -11.55 -28.74
CA ASN A 281 59.59 -12.82 -28.04
C ASN A 281 58.39 -12.75 -27.11
N VAL A 282 57.49 -13.73 -27.20
CA VAL A 282 56.45 -14.00 -26.21
C VAL A 282 57.01 -15.06 -25.26
N SER A 283 57.25 -14.71 -24.01
CA SER A 283 57.64 -15.63 -22.94
C SER A 283 56.41 -16.05 -22.16
N GLU A 284 56.06 -17.33 -22.22
CA GLU A 284 55.11 -17.97 -21.32
C GLU A 284 55.77 -18.17 -19.95
N ASN A 285 55.03 -17.91 -18.87
CA ASN A 285 55.42 -18.24 -17.49
C ASN A 285 54.23 -18.96 -16.84
N GLU A 286 54.40 -20.25 -16.55
CA GLU A 286 53.51 -21.03 -15.70
C GLU A 286 53.98 -20.93 -14.23
N ALA A 287 53.05 -20.69 -13.31
CA ALA A 287 53.31 -20.66 -11.87
C ALA A 287 52.64 -21.87 -11.18
N SER A 288 53.45 -22.63 -10.43
CA SER A 288 53.10 -23.78 -9.60
C SER A 288 52.49 -23.35 -8.25
N ASP A 289 51.53 -24.12 -7.73
CA ASP A 289 50.84 -23.87 -6.45
C ASP A 289 51.22 -24.95 -5.41
N ASP A 290 51.60 -24.54 -4.19
CA ASP A 290 52.11 -25.37 -3.08
C ASP A 290 50.98 -25.83 -2.10
N GLU A 291 51.03 -27.09 -1.66
CA GLU A 291 50.07 -27.70 -0.70
C GLU A 291 50.36 -27.41 0.79
N TYR A 292 49.32 -27.25 1.62
CA TYR A 292 49.38 -26.98 3.07
C TYR A 292 49.06 -28.23 3.92
N THR A 293 49.84 -28.50 4.99
CA THR A 293 49.51 -29.53 6.02
C THR A 293 49.59 -28.99 7.45
N THR A 294 48.71 -29.47 8.35
CA THR A 294 48.71 -29.17 9.80
C THR A 294 48.44 -30.43 10.59
N VAL A 295 49.34 -30.80 11.52
CA VAL A 295 49.11 -31.82 12.55
C VAL A 295 49.60 -31.28 13.89
N ASN A 296 48.72 -31.17 14.89
CA ASN A 296 49.05 -30.72 16.24
C ASN A 296 49.03 -31.94 17.20
N PRO A 297 50.06 -32.14 18.06
CA PRO A 297 50.17 -33.34 18.90
C PRO A 297 49.15 -33.39 20.07
N PRO A 298 48.83 -34.60 20.57
CA PRO A 298 47.87 -34.80 21.66
C PRO A 298 48.35 -34.24 23.00
N VAL A 299 47.45 -33.59 23.74
CA VAL A 299 47.73 -32.90 25.01
C VAL A 299 47.63 -33.86 26.21
N GLU A 300 48.71 -34.03 26.98
CA GLU A 300 48.71 -34.80 28.24
C GLU A 300 48.33 -33.97 29.48
N ASN A 301 47.58 -34.56 30.42
CA ASN A 301 47.07 -33.87 31.61
C ASN A 301 47.92 -34.14 32.87
N LYS A 302 48.85 -33.23 33.21
CA LYS A 302 49.67 -33.30 34.44
C LYS A 302 48.97 -32.63 35.63
N LYS A 303 48.80 -33.35 36.76
CA LYS A 303 48.18 -32.84 37.99
C LYS A 303 49.10 -31.80 38.68
N LYS A 304 48.55 -30.64 39.04
CA LYS A 304 49.29 -29.52 39.67
C LYS A 304 49.46 -29.67 41.19
N SER A 305 50.64 -29.30 41.70
CA SER A 305 50.98 -29.26 43.13
C SER A 305 50.22 -28.14 43.90
N LEU A 306 50.07 -28.27 45.23
CA LEU A 306 49.43 -27.25 46.08
C LEU A 306 50.09 -25.86 45.97
N LYS A 307 51.43 -25.80 45.88
CA LYS A 307 52.17 -24.54 45.66
C LYS A 307 51.85 -23.93 44.28
N GLN A 308 51.74 -24.78 43.25
CA GLN A 308 51.33 -24.35 41.90
C GLN A 308 49.87 -23.86 41.89
N LYS A 309 48.96 -24.48 42.66
CA LYS A 309 47.57 -24.01 42.82
C LYS A 309 47.50 -22.66 43.54
N ARG A 310 48.31 -22.43 44.58
CA ARG A 310 48.41 -21.13 45.29
C ARG A 310 48.92 -20.03 44.35
N ASN A 311 50.03 -20.27 43.66
CA ASN A 311 50.59 -19.31 42.70
C ASN A 311 49.61 -19.03 41.53
N GLN A 312 48.89 -20.04 41.04
CA GLN A 312 47.86 -19.86 40.00
C GLN A 312 46.70 -19.00 40.51
N LYS A 313 46.28 -19.17 41.77
CA LYS A 313 45.22 -18.36 42.38
C LYS A 313 45.65 -16.89 42.50
N GLU A 314 46.87 -16.65 42.95
CA GLU A 314 47.46 -15.31 43.05
C GLU A 314 47.61 -14.64 41.68
N GLN A 315 48.13 -15.36 40.68
CA GLN A 315 48.20 -14.89 39.29
C GLN A 315 46.81 -14.53 38.73
N LYS A 316 45.81 -15.35 39.00
CA LYS A 316 44.41 -15.08 38.59
C LYS A 316 43.83 -13.85 39.28
N GLN A 317 44.19 -13.61 40.55
CA GLN A 317 43.79 -12.41 41.29
C GLN A 317 44.47 -11.16 40.71
N LEU A 318 45.78 -11.21 40.46
CA LEU A 318 46.54 -10.14 39.79
C LEU A 318 45.99 -9.86 38.39
N GLU A 319 45.65 -10.88 37.61
CA GLU A 319 45.02 -10.72 36.31
C GLU A 319 43.66 -10.04 36.41
N LYS A 320 42.83 -10.41 37.39
CA LYS A 320 41.54 -9.77 37.65
C LYS A 320 41.72 -8.28 38.02
N GLN A 321 42.69 -7.96 38.87
CA GLN A 321 43.02 -6.57 39.22
C GLN A 321 43.53 -5.79 38.01
N ARG A 322 44.46 -6.35 37.23
CA ARG A 322 44.94 -5.76 35.96
C ARG A 322 43.79 -5.53 34.99
N ARG A 323 42.84 -6.45 34.88
CA ARG A 323 41.65 -6.31 34.03
C ARG A 323 40.74 -5.20 34.54
N ALA A 324 40.53 -5.08 35.85
CA ALA A 324 39.76 -3.99 36.46
C ALA A 324 40.39 -2.62 36.17
N LEU A 325 41.71 -2.48 36.39
CA LEU A 325 42.45 -1.26 36.08
C LEU A 325 42.40 -0.91 34.58
N LYS A 326 42.50 -1.91 33.69
CA LYS A 326 42.33 -1.70 32.25
C LYS A 326 40.93 -1.20 31.91
N LEU A 327 39.89 -1.69 32.59
CA LEU A 327 38.51 -1.21 32.39
C LEU A 327 38.34 0.23 32.89
N GLU A 328 38.91 0.59 34.03
CA GLU A 328 38.88 1.96 34.55
C GLU A 328 39.60 2.93 33.61
N LYS A 329 40.79 2.56 33.12
CA LYS A 329 41.50 3.33 32.10
C LYS A 329 40.67 3.50 30.82
N LYS A 330 39.97 2.43 30.37
CA LYS A 330 39.06 2.51 29.22
C LYS A 330 37.90 3.49 29.45
N LYS A 331 37.30 3.51 30.63
CA LYS A 331 36.23 4.47 30.97
C LYS A 331 36.72 5.91 30.84
N ILE A 332 37.92 6.21 31.32
CA ILE A 332 38.52 7.55 31.21
C ILE A 332 38.76 7.90 29.72
N THR A 333 39.34 6.98 28.93
CA THR A 333 39.53 7.21 27.50
C THR A 333 38.21 7.38 26.74
N ASP A 334 37.18 6.64 27.13
CA ASP A 334 35.85 6.74 26.52
C ASP A 334 35.21 8.10 26.82
N ILE A 335 35.37 8.63 28.04
CA ILE A 335 34.92 9.99 28.39
C ILE A 335 35.57 11.03 27.48
N HIS A 336 36.87 10.93 27.22
CA HIS A 336 37.54 11.83 26.27
C HIS A 336 37.04 11.64 24.83
N ARG A 337 36.75 10.40 24.43
CA ARG A 337 36.17 10.07 23.11
C ARG A 337 34.76 10.62 22.92
N LEU A 338 33.97 10.78 23.98
CA LEU A 338 32.61 11.35 23.89
C LEU A 338 32.61 12.72 23.21
N LYS A 339 33.63 13.56 23.45
CA LYS A 339 33.74 14.87 22.81
C LYS A 339 33.90 14.74 21.29
N ALA A 340 34.80 13.87 20.83
CA ALA A 340 34.98 13.59 19.40
C ALA A 340 33.70 13.02 18.77
N ILE A 341 33.03 12.07 19.44
CA ILE A 341 31.74 11.52 18.99
C ILE A 341 30.68 12.62 18.91
N SER A 342 30.62 13.54 19.88
CA SER A 342 29.67 14.65 19.86
C SER A 342 29.90 15.59 18.67
N GLU A 343 31.15 15.91 18.36
CA GLU A 343 31.51 16.73 17.20
C GLU A 343 31.20 16.03 15.87
N GLU A 344 31.45 14.72 15.79
CA GLU A 344 31.07 13.90 14.64
C GLU A 344 29.54 13.86 14.45
N LEU A 345 28.78 13.65 15.52
CA LEU A 345 27.32 13.68 15.50
C LEU A 345 26.80 15.04 15.03
N LEU A 346 27.36 16.15 15.53
CA LEU A 346 27.00 17.51 15.08
C LEU A 346 27.29 17.72 13.59
N LYS A 347 28.45 17.26 13.08
CA LYS A 347 28.78 17.32 11.64
C LYS A 347 27.80 16.51 10.80
N ILE A 348 27.46 15.30 11.25
CA ILE A 348 26.48 14.42 10.58
C ILE A 348 25.10 15.08 10.58
N GLU A 349 24.65 15.61 11.71
CA GLU A 349 23.36 16.30 11.81
C GLU A 349 23.30 17.52 10.89
N ASN A 350 24.32 18.37 10.86
CA ASN A 350 24.36 19.55 10.00
C ASN A 350 24.32 19.14 8.51
N LYS A 351 25.09 18.13 8.11
CA LYS A 351 25.04 17.58 6.76
C LYS A 351 23.64 17.04 6.43
N GLN A 352 23.02 16.29 7.34
CA GLN A 352 21.67 15.78 7.15
C GLN A 352 20.63 16.90 7.06
N LYS A 353 20.72 17.95 7.87
CA LYS A 353 19.85 19.14 7.81
C LYS A 353 19.93 19.80 6.43
N LEU A 354 21.14 20.09 5.95
CA LEU A 354 21.36 20.67 4.61
C LEU A 354 20.79 19.77 3.49
N LEU A 355 20.98 18.46 3.57
CA LEU A 355 20.41 17.53 2.59
C LEU A 355 18.88 17.48 2.66
N ARG A 356 18.28 17.53 3.87
CA ARG A 356 16.83 17.60 4.04
C ARG A 356 16.27 18.88 3.45
N GLU A 357 16.91 20.03 3.66
CA GLU A 357 16.52 21.31 3.05
C GLU A 357 16.61 21.27 1.53
N LYS A 358 17.70 20.75 0.97
CA LYS A 358 17.84 20.56 -0.49
C LYS A 358 16.75 19.65 -1.05
N ARG A 359 16.41 18.56 -0.34
CA ARG A 359 15.31 17.65 -0.73
C ARG A 359 13.96 18.35 -0.70
N LYS A 360 13.66 19.10 0.36
CA LYS A 360 12.43 19.90 0.48
C LYS A 360 12.30 20.91 -0.66
N LYS A 361 13.36 21.71 -0.91
CA LYS A 361 13.41 22.66 -2.04
C LYS A 361 13.19 21.96 -3.39
N LYS A 362 13.83 20.80 -3.62
CA LYS A 362 13.63 20.03 -4.85
C LYS A 362 12.21 19.46 -4.97
N GLU A 363 11.59 19.05 -3.87
CA GLU A 363 10.20 18.58 -3.85
C GLU A 363 9.22 19.71 -4.17
N GLU A 364 9.46 20.91 -3.64
CA GLU A 364 8.68 22.12 -3.95
C GLU A 364 8.81 22.53 -5.42
N LEU A 365 10.03 22.48 -5.99
CA LEU A 365 10.25 22.72 -7.42
C LEU A 365 9.54 21.67 -8.26
N LYS A 366 9.67 20.38 -7.94
CA LYS A 366 8.98 19.28 -8.63
C LYS A 366 7.45 19.40 -8.62
N LYS A 367 6.86 20.02 -7.60
CA LYS A 367 5.40 20.28 -7.57
C LYS A 367 4.99 21.31 -8.63
N LYS A 368 5.87 22.25 -8.96
CA LYS A 368 5.66 23.29 -9.97
C LYS A 368 6.12 22.87 -11.37
N GLU A 369 7.06 21.92 -11.46
CA GLU A 369 7.58 21.40 -12.72
C GLU A 369 6.49 20.70 -13.55
N THR A 370 6.67 20.76 -14.87
CA THR A 370 5.80 20.11 -15.84
C THR A 370 6.05 18.59 -15.83
N LYS A 371 4.98 17.80 -15.89
CA LYS A 371 5.08 16.33 -15.89
C LYS A 371 5.17 15.82 -17.32
N ILE A 372 5.86 14.71 -17.49
CA ILE A 372 5.92 14.00 -18.77
C ILE A 372 4.64 13.15 -18.90
N LEU A 373 3.66 13.66 -19.64
CA LEU A 373 2.37 12.99 -19.88
C LEU A 373 2.39 12.02 -21.08
N GLY A 374 3.40 12.11 -21.94
CA GLY A 374 3.54 11.31 -23.15
C GLY A 374 5.00 11.12 -23.54
N PRO A 375 5.30 10.60 -24.75
CA PRO A 375 6.67 10.32 -25.17
C PRO A 375 7.49 11.60 -25.41
N VAL A 376 6.83 12.71 -25.75
CA VAL A 376 7.49 14.00 -26.00
C VAL A 376 7.62 14.74 -24.68
N LYS A 377 8.82 15.27 -24.40
CA LYS A 377 9.04 16.17 -23.26
C LYS A 377 8.51 17.56 -23.60
N TYR A 378 7.94 18.25 -22.63
CA TYR A 378 7.55 19.65 -22.79
C TYR A 378 8.81 20.53 -22.94
N GLU A 379 8.75 21.43 -23.91
CA GLU A 379 9.79 22.42 -24.22
C GLU A 379 9.17 23.81 -24.03
N ASP A 380 9.80 24.64 -23.21
CA ASP A 380 9.37 26.02 -22.99
C ASP A 380 9.56 26.85 -24.27
N PRO A 381 8.61 27.74 -24.59
CA PRO A 381 8.77 28.66 -25.72
C PRO A 381 9.95 29.61 -25.47
N ASP A 382 10.46 30.19 -26.55
CA ASP A 382 11.46 31.26 -26.44
C ASP A 382 10.84 32.53 -25.88
N LEU A 383 11.65 33.28 -25.13
CA LEU A 383 11.20 34.54 -24.55
C LEU A 383 11.10 35.58 -25.67
N GLU A 384 9.96 36.26 -25.73
CA GLU A 384 9.72 37.34 -26.68
C GLU A 384 10.34 38.63 -26.12
N PHE A 385 11.15 39.34 -26.90
CA PHE A 385 11.83 40.55 -26.43
C PHE A 385 12.24 41.51 -27.55
N HIS A 386 12.26 42.80 -27.19
CA HIS A 386 12.73 43.86 -28.08
C HIS A 386 14.20 44.18 -27.85
N MET A 387 14.94 44.38 -28.94
CA MET A 387 16.30 44.92 -28.86
C MET A 387 16.26 46.39 -28.44
N ALA A 388 17.36 46.91 -27.89
CA ALA A 388 17.43 48.30 -27.44
C ALA A 388 17.04 49.33 -28.54
N LYS A 389 17.37 49.04 -29.81
CA LYS A 389 17.02 49.89 -30.96
C LYS A 389 15.53 49.86 -31.32
N GLU A 390 14.80 48.84 -30.88
CA GLU A 390 13.39 48.63 -31.22
C GLU A 390 12.44 49.21 -30.15
N ILE A 391 12.97 49.57 -28.99
CA ILE A 391 12.21 50.21 -27.90
C ILE A 391 12.06 51.70 -28.26
N SER A 392 10.87 52.06 -28.73
CA SER A 392 10.57 53.42 -29.22
C SER A 392 9.89 54.32 -28.18
N GLY A 393 9.59 53.82 -26.98
CA GLY A 393 8.91 54.53 -25.89
C GLY A 393 7.43 54.86 -26.14
N ASN A 394 6.95 54.77 -27.40
CA ASN A 394 5.61 55.13 -27.83
C ASN A 394 4.83 53.92 -28.34
N LEU A 395 3.56 53.80 -27.94
CA LEU A 395 2.66 52.69 -28.34
C LEU A 395 2.38 52.64 -29.85
N ARG A 396 2.41 53.79 -30.55
CA ARG A 396 2.16 53.85 -32.00
C ARG A 396 3.24 53.19 -32.85
N ASN A 397 4.48 53.20 -32.36
CA ASN A 397 5.63 52.66 -33.07
C ASN A 397 6.06 51.29 -32.51
N LEU A 398 5.25 50.71 -31.63
CA LEU A 398 5.54 49.41 -31.02
C LEU A 398 5.35 48.30 -32.04
N LYS A 399 6.42 47.53 -32.27
CA LYS A 399 6.32 46.29 -33.04
C LYS A 399 5.74 45.21 -32.14
N THR A 400 4.56 44.73 -32.48
CA THR A 400 3.97 43.56 -31.80
C THR A 400 4.82 42.34 -32.11
N GLN A 401 5.23 41.61 -31.09
CA GLN A 401 5.92 40.34 -31.20
C GLN A 401 5.08 39.25 -30.54
N GLY A 402 5.30 38.01 -30.96
CA GLY A 402 4.68 36.85 -30.33
C GLY A 402 3.36 36.37 -30.91
N ASN A 403 2.96 35.18 -30.45
CA ASN A 403 1.66 34.59 -30.81
C ASN A 403 0.94 34.08 -29.56
N LEU A 404 -0.16 34.76 -29.22
CA LEU A 404 -0.99 34.44 -28.05
C LEU A 404 -1.53 33.01 -28.08
N LEU A 405 -1.82 32.44 -29.26
CA LEU A 405 -2.31 31.07 -29.36
C LEU A 405 -1.22 30.06 -28.96
N ILE A 406 0.04 30.34 -29.31
CA ILE A 406 1.18 29.50 -28.95
C ILE A 406 1.42 29.58 -27.44
N ASP A 407 1.37 30.79 -26.86
CA ASP A 407 1.49 30.99 -25.41
C ASP A 407 0.40 30.22 -24.64
N ARG A 408 -0.87 30.34 -25.05
CA ARG A 408 -1.98 29.60 -24.42
C ARG A 408 -1.84 28.09 -24.59
N PHE A 409 -1.42 27.63 -25.76
CA PHE A 409 -1.17 26.21 -26.02
C PHE A 409 -0.04 25.67 -25.14
N LYS A 410 1.07 26.40 -25.01
CA LYS A 410 2.20 26.06 -24.15
C LYS A 410 1.83 26.12 -22.66
N SER A 411 1.04 27.11 -22.22
CA SER A 411 0.49 27.17 -20.86
C SER A 411 -0.37 25.96 -20.52
N LEU A 412 -1.22 25.48 -21.43
CA LEU A 412 -2.01 24.25 -21.21
C LEU A 412 -1.12 23.01 -21.06
N GLN A 413 -0.04 22.93 -21.84
CA GLN A 413 0.96 21.87 -21.70
C GLN A 413 1.72 21.97 -20.38
N LYS A 414 2.21 23.17 -20.04
CA LYS A 414 2.93 23.46 -18.80
C LYS A 414 2.10 23.10 -17.56
N ARG A 415 0.79 23.35 -17.62
CA ARG A 415 -0.16 23.02 -16.55
C ARG A 415 -0.58 21.55 -16.48
N ASN A 416 -0.02 20.69 -17.32
CA ASN A 416 -0.39 19.28 -17.43
C ASN A 416 -1.88 19.07 -17.79
N VAL A 417 -2.50 20.02 -18.49
CA VAL A 417 -3.88 19.88 -19.00
C VAL A 417 -3.85 19.17 -20.35
N LEU A 418 -2.88 19.52 -21.20
CA LEU A 418 -2.65 18.89 -22.49
C LEU A 418 -1.28 18.20 -22.49
N ALA A 419 -1.16 17.04 -23.13
CA ALA A 419 0.13 16.43 -23.35
C ALA A 419 0.90 17.16 -24.48
N PRO A 420 2.22 17.38 -24.34
CA PRO A 420 3.04 17.87 -25.44
C PRO A 420 3.02 16.87 -26.60
N SER A 421 2.79 17.36 -27.82
CA SER A 421 2.72 16.54 -29.02
C SER A 421 3.36 17.25 -30.20
N LYS A 422 3.80 16.47 -31.19
CA LYS A 422 4.31 16.98 -32.47
C LYS A 422 3.24 16.76 -33.54
N LYS A 423 3.18 17.66 -34.52
CA LYS A 423 2.28 17.51 -35.67
C LYS A 423 2.62 16.22 -36.41
N HIS A 424 1.70 15.28 -36.42
CA HIS A 424 1.86 14.03 -37.17
C HIS A 424 1.32 14.22 -38.58
N LEU A 425 2.19 14.09 -39.58
CA LEU A 425 1.79 14.08 -40.98
C LEU A 425 1.48 12.64 -41.38
N PRO A 426 0.26 12.32 -41.88
CA PRO A 426 -0.03 10.99 -42.35
C PRO A 426 0.87 10.66 -43.55
N LYS A 427 1.46 9.46 -43.57
CA LYS A 427 2.15 8.96 -44.75
C LYS A 427 1.11 8.73 -45.84
N LYS A 428 1.22 9.45 -46.96
CA LYS A 428 0.38 9.18 -48.14
C LYS A 428 0.74 7.81 -48.68
N ALA A 429 -0.23 6.90 -48.74
CA ALA A 429 -0.04 5.62 -49.41
C ALA A 429 0.30 5.86 -50.88
N LYS A 430 1.20 5.06 -51.46
CA LYS A 430 1.46 5.06 -52.90
C LYS A 430 0.25 4.44 -53.60
N VAL A 431 -0.75 5.27 -53.93
CA VAL A 431 -1.92 4.82 -54.69
C VAL A 431 -1.51 4.68 -56.15
N LYS A 432 -1.70 3.48 -56.74
CA LYS A 432 -1.52 3.27 -58.17
C LYS A 432 -2.52 4.16 -58.92
N LYS A 433 -2.02 5.03 -59.79
CA LYS A 433 -2.85 5.84 -60.68
C LYS A 433 -2.95 5.11 -62.01
N PHE A 434 -4.18 4.84 -62.45
CA PHE A 434 -4.46 4.30 -63.78
C PHE A 434 -5.20 5.37 -64.57
N THR A 435 -4.88 5.50 -65.85
CA THR A 435 -5.73 6.25 -66.78
C THR A 435 -7.04 5.49 -66.94
N LYS A 436 -8.18 6.19 -66.83
CA LYS A 436 -9.48 5.57 -67.14
C LYS A 436 -9.42 5.06 -68.59
N PRO A 437 -9.97 3.87 -68.89
CA PRO A 437 -9.91 3.29 -70.24
C PRO A 437 -10.25 4.32 -71.34
N GLY A 438 -11.43 4.95 -71.30
CA GLY A 438 -11.85 5.94 -72.30
C GLY A 438 -11.21 7.34 -72.21
N HIS A 439 -10.10 7.50 -71.49
CA HIS A 439 -9.27 8.72 -71.48
C HIS A 439 -7.82 8.39 -71.83
N LYS A 440 -7.59 7.22 -72.43
CA LYS A 440 -6.31 6.91 -73.07
C LYS A 440 -6.26 7.71 -74.38
N ASP A 441 -5.17 8.43 -74.60
CA ASP A 441 -4.96 9.33 -75.76
C ASP A 441 -5.00 8.61 -77.14
N GLU A 442 -5.26 7.30 -77.16
CA GLU A 442 -5.37 6.46 -78.35
C GLU A 442 -6.82 6.09 -78.71
N ASP A 443 -7.78 6.25 -77.79
CA ASP A 443 -9.16 5.80 -78.02
C ASP A 443 -9.94 6.72 -78.99
N TRP A 444 -9.62 8.02 -79.03
CA TRP A 444 -10.20 8.94 -80.03
C TRP A 444 -9.74 8.62 -81.46
N LYS A 445 -8.55 8.04 -81.62
CA LYS A 445 -8.06 7.57 -82.92
C LYS A 445 -8.91 6.41 -83.43
N ASN A 446 -9.32 5.50 -82.54
CA ASN A 446 -10.15 4.35 -82.91
C ASN A 446 -11.63 4.71 -83.12
N THR A 447 -12.17 5.68 -82.36
CA THR A 447 -13.59 6.09 -82.49
C THR A 447 -13.85 7.01 -83.68
N VAL A 448 -12.88 7.85 -84.09
CA VAL A 448 -13.03 8.74 -85.25
C VAL A 448 -12.55 8.10 -86.55
N ALA A 449 -11.50 7.26 -86.53
CA ALA A 449 -11.01 6.58 -87.73
C ALA A 449 -11.74 5.26 -88.07
N GLY A 450 -12.56 4.72 -87.16
CA GLY A 450 -13.36 3.52 -87.37
C GLY A 450 -14.66 3.72 -88.17
N SER A 451 -15.00 4.96 -88.54
CA SER A 451 -16.22 5.31 -89.28
C SER A 451 -16.03 5.38 -90.81
N PHE A 452 -14.81 5.17 -91.32
CA PHE A 452 -14.51 5.14 -92.75
C PHE A 452 -13.81 3.83 -93.11
N LYS A 453 -14.57 2.74 -93.15
CA LYS A 453 -14.26 1.55 -93.93
C LYS A 453 -15.54 0.90 -94.43
#